data_AF-A0A846P516-F1
#
_entry.id   AF-A0A846P516-F1
#
_cell.length_a   1.000
_cell.length_b   1.000
_cell.length_c   1.000
_cell.angle_alpha   90.00
_cell.angle_beta   90.00
_cell.angle_gamma   90.00
#
_symmetry.space_group_name_H-M   'P 1'
#
loop_
_entity.id
_entity.type
_entity.pdbx_description
1 polymer ?
#
loop_
_entity_poly.entity_id
_entity_poly.type
_entity_poly.pdbx_seq_one_letter_code
_entity_poly.pdbx_strand_id
1 'polypeptide(L)'
;MRYWGSDPSQKHQKDKRRRSGKRSITSGGSLKDYPFLRKFYQHQAVISDGIQKFFFLLVIASLIYVFVLGDSGAIKIFVLRNKTAELENDITRLQEDLEFLEREIERMRNNPFYFEKIGRERYGLLKPGDKVYKIVPKDRQARALEE
;
A
#
# COMPACT_ATOMS: atom_id res chain seq x y z
N MET A 1 -32.15 -109.42 34.78
CA MET A 1 -31.46 -110.61 34.22
C MET A 1 -31.56 -110.55 32.70
N ARG A 2 -30.42 -110.71 32.00
CA ARG A 2 -30.21 -111.05 30.56
C ARG A 2 -29.44 -110.00 29.70
N TYR A 3 -28.15 -110.34 29.59
CA TYR A 3 -26.99 -109.99 28.73
C TYR A 3 -27.21 -109.18 27.42
N TRP A 4 -26.37 -108.16 27.14
CA TRP A 4 -25.00 -108.13 26.56
C TRP A 4 -24.96 -108.35 25.04
N GLY A 5 -24.32 -107.41 24.33
CA GLY A 5 -24.12 -107.43 22.89
C GLY A 5 -23.27 -106.23 22.47
N SER A 6 -21.97 -106.33 22.71
CA SER A 6 -20.95 -105.38 22.28
C SER A 6 -20.57 -105.66 20.82
N ASP A 7 -20.57 -104.64 19.97
CA ASP A 7 -19.85 -104.67 18.69
C ASP A 7 -18.84 -103.49 18.65
N PRO A 8 -17.53 -103.77 18.68
CA PRO A 8 -16.48 -102.77 18.62
C PRO A 8 -15.91 -102.70 17.22
N SER A 9 -16.33 -101.74 16.40
CA SER A 9 -15.62 -101.45 15.16
C SER A 9 -15.64 -99.97 14.82
N GLN A 10 -14.42 -99.45 14.63
CA GLN A 10 -14.08 -98.13 14.12
C GLN A 10 -14.12 -96.95 15.11
N LYS A 11 -13.11 -96.96 15.98
CA LYS A 11 -12.30 -95.74 16.20
C LYS A 11 -11.83 -95.25 14.83
N HIS A 12 -12.16 -94.02 14.42
CA HIS A 12 -11.17 -93.16 13.79
C HIS A 12 -11.63 -91.70 13.74
N GLN A 13 -10.76 -90.86 14.28
CA GLN A 13 -10.58 -89.46 13.91
C GLN A 13 -11.48 -88.40 14.57
N LYS A 14 -11.17 -88.16 15.85
CA LYS A 14 -11.29 -86.83 16.47
C LYS A 14 -10.39 -85.81 15.76
N ASP A 15 -10.85 -84.56 15.87
CA ASP A 15 -10.08 -83.32 15.84
C ASP A 15 -9.38 -82.91 14.54
N LYS A 16 -10.06 -82.07 13.75
CA LYS A 16 -9.46 -80.84 13.17
C LYS A 16 -10.49 -79.71 13.05
N ARG A 17 -11.00 -79.22 14.19
CA ARG A 17 -11.41 -77.80 14.27
C ARG A 17 -10.15 -76.95 14.44
N ARG A 18 -9.53 -76.53 13.33
CA ARG A 18 -8.51 -75.47 13.36
C ARG A 18 -8.78 -74.45 12.25
N ARG A 19 -9.51 -73.43 12.69
CA ARG A 19 -9.44 -72.01 12.31
C ARG A 19 -8.72 -71.73 10.99
N SER A 20 -9.55 -71.41 10.00
CA SER A 20 -9.26 -70.45 8.94
C SER A 20 -8.42 -69.28 9.49
N GLY A 21 -7.25 -69.10 8.92
CA GLY A 21 -6.31 -68.06 9.28
C GLY A 21 -5.23 -67.99 8.22
N LYS A 22 -5.62 -67.61 7.01
CA LYS A 22 -4.68 -67.21 5.95
C LYS A 22 -3.85 -66.06 6.50
N ARG A 23 -2.61 -66.33 6.92
CA ARG A 23 -1.60 -65.29 7.14
C ARG A 23 -1.07 -64.93 5.76
N SER A 24 -1.71 -63.95 5.12
CA SER A 24 -1.16 -63.28 3.94
C SER A 24 0.04 -62.47 4.39
N ILE A 25 1.24 -63.04 4.21
CA ILE A 25 2.50 -62.30 4.23
C ILE A 25 2.58 -61.63 2.86
N THR A 26 2.02 -60.43 2.73
CA THR A 26 2.19 -59.61 1.52
C THR A 26 3.19 -58.52 1.81
N SER A 27 4.35 -58.62 1.14
CA SER A 27 5.30 -57.52 0.96
C SER A 27 4.60 -56.33 0.32
N GLY A 28 4.78 -55.15 0.90
CA GLY A 28 4.15 -53.91 0.43
C GLY A 28 3.27 -53.28 1.50
N GLY A 29 3.88 -52.82 2.60
CA GLY A 29 3.17 -52.12 3.66
C GLY A 29 2.64 -50.78 3.16
N SER A 30 1.37 -50.75 2.76
CA SER A 30 0.64 -49.50 2.64
C SER A 30 0.44 -48.95 4.04
N LEU A 31 0.66 -47.65 4.23
CA LEU A 31 0.58 -46.96 5.53
C LEU A 31 -0.75 -47.17 6.29
N LYS A 32 -1.78 -47.72 5.62
CA LYS A 32 -3.13 -48.01 6.11
C LYS A 32 -3.24 -49.30 6.94
N ASP A 33 -2.26 -50.20 6.86
CA ASP A 33 -2.30 -51.51 7.55
C ASP A 33 -1.95 -51.43 9.04
N TYR A 34 -1.56 -50.24 9.52
CA TYR A 34 -1.10 -50.05 10.88
C TYR A 34 -2.21 -49.44 11.77
N PRO A 35 -2.78 -50.21 12.72
CA PRO A 35 -3.88 -49.73 13.57
C PRO A 35 -3.48 -48.59 14.52
N PHE A 36 -2.18 -48.46 14.84
CA PHE A 36 -1.67 -47.39 15.71
C PHE A 36 -1.59 -46.03 15.02
N LEU A 37 -1.41 -46.01 13.68
CA LEU A 37 -1.36 -44.79 12.87
C LEU A 37 -2.75 -44.21 12.59
N ARG A 38 -3.82 -44.97 12.85
CA ARG A 38 -5.21 -44.51 12.73
C ARG A 38 -5.51 -43.31 13.64
N LYS A 39 -4.91 -43.28 14.84
CA LYS A 39 -5.06 -42.16 15.79
C LYS A 39 -4.37 -40.87 15.32
N PHE A 40 -3.25 -40.99 14.60
CA PHE A 40 -2.46 -39.84 14.17
C PHE A 40 -2.97 -39.23 12.84
N TYR A 41 -3.69 -40.02 12.02
CA TYR A 41 -4.35 -39.52 10.80
C TYR A 41 -5.79 -39.02 11.00
N GLN A 42 -6.43 -39.32 12.14
CA GLN A 42 -7.77 -38.80 12.45
C GLN A 42 -7.79 -37.34 12.90
N HIS A 43 -6.62 -36.75 13.18
CA HIS A 43 -6.46 -35.31 13.36
C HIS A 43 -5.70 -34.68 12.18
N GLN A 44 -6.06 -35.04 10.94
CA GLN A 44 -5.96 -34.02 9.90
C GLN A 44 -6.92 -32.94 10.35
N ALA A 45 -6.40 -31.79 10.78
CA ALA A 45 -7.21 -30.62 11.03
C ALA A 45 -8.07 -30.45 9.78
N VAL A 46 -9.36 -30.79 9.90
CA VAL A 46 -10.35 -30.55 8.87
C VAL A 46 -10.54 -29.04 8.95
N ILE A 47 -9.58 -28.32 8.38
CA ILE A 47 -9.68 -26.89 8.15
C ILE A 47 -10.93 -26.81 7.29
N SER A 48 -12.02 -26.31 7.88
CA SER A 48 -13.27 -26.20 7.16
C SER A 48 -13.00 -25.42 5.87
N ASP A 49 -13.66 -25.77 4.78
CA ASP A 49 -13.48 -25.08 3.50
C ASP A 49 -13.63 -23.55 3.66
N GLY A 50 -14.41 -23.10 4.65
CA GLY A 50 -14.54 -21.70 5.05
C GLY A 50 -13.25 -21.09 5.61
N ILE A 51 -12.52 -21.79 6.48
CA ILE A 51 -11.25 -21.31 7.05
C ILE A 51 -10.16 -21.28 5.98
N GLN A 52 -10.10 -22.27 5.09
CA GLN A 52 -9.15 -22.27 3.98
C GLN A 52 -9.42 -21.11 3.01
N LYS A 53 -10.69 -20.88 2.67
CA LYS A 53 -11.10 -19.71 1.86
C LYS A 53 -10.79 -18.40 2.57
N PHE A 54 -10.98 -18.32 3.88
CA PHE A 54 -10.65 -17.13 4.68
C PHE A 54 -9.15 -16.82 4.67
N PHE A 55 -8.30 -17.83 4.88
CA PHE A 55 -6.85 -17.66 4.77
C PHE A 55 -6.43 -17.22 3.35
N PHE A 56 -7.02 -17.82 2.32
CA PHE A 56 -6.76 -17.42 0.94
C PHE A 56 -7.18 -15.97 0.68
N LEU A 57 -8.35 -15.56 1.17
CA LEU A 57 -8.83 -14.17 1.12
C LEU A 57 -7.88 -13.22 1.86
N LEU A 58 -7.39 -13.61 3.04
CA LEU A 58 -6.42 -12.81 3.81
C LEU A 58 -5.10 -12.63 3.07
N VAL A 59 -4.58 -13.68 2.43
CA VAL A 59 -3.33 -13.59 1.64
C VAL A 59 -3.52 -12.64 0.46
N ILE A 60 -4.65 -12.75 -0.25
CA ILE A 60 -4.96 -11.84 -1.37
C ILE A 60 -5.13 -10.40 -0.87
N ALA A 61 -5.87 -10.20 0.22
CA ALA A 61 -6.06 -8.89 0.83
C ALA A 61 -4.73 -8.28 1.28
N SER A 62 -3.83 -9.07 1.87
CA SER A 62 -2.48 -8.63 2.24
C SER A 62 -1.65 -8.26 1.02
N LEU A 63 -1.75 -9.01 -0.07
CA LEU A 63 -1.06 -8.69 -1.33
C LEU A 63 -1.55 -7.35 -1.88
N ILE A 64 -2.87 -7.13 -1.92
CA ILE A 64 -3.47 -5.88 -2.36
C ILE A 64 -3.06 -4.74 -1.44
N TYR A 65 -3.06 -4.96 -0.12
CA TYR A 65 -2.65 -3.96 0.86
C TYR A 65 -1.20 -3.51 0.64
N VAL A 66 -0.26 -4.45 0.50
CA VAL A 66 1.15 -4.15 0.22
C VAL A 66 1.32 -3.53 -1.18
N PHE A 67 0.50 -3.90 -2.16
CA PHE A 67 0.56 -3.31 -3.50
C PHE A 67 0.01 -1.89 -3.55
N VAL A 68 -0.97 -1.55 -2.71
CA VAL A 68 -1.58 -0.22 -2.65
C VAL A 68 -0.78 0.72 -1.74
N LEU A 69 -0.29 0.23 -0.59
CA LEU A 69 0.40 1.01 0.45
C LEU A 69 1.92 0.81 0.47
N GLY A 70 2.47 -0.12 -0.29
CA GLY A 70 3.92 -0.33 -0.36
C GLY A 70 4.64 0.84 -1.04
N ASP A 71 5.96 0.89 -0.87
CA ASP A 71 6.82 1.99 -1.34
C ASP A 71 6.71 2.34 -2.83
N SER A 72 6.19 1.40 -3.62
CA SER A 72 5.95 1.50 -5.08
C SER A 72 4.47 1.48 -5.45
N GLY A 73 3.57 1.78 -4.52
CA GLY A 73 2.14 1.73 -4.75
C GLY A 73 1.71 2.61 -5.93
N ALA A 74 0.78 2.11 -6.75
CA ALA A 74 0.31 2.77 -7.97
C ALA A 74 -0.18 4.21 -7.73
N ILE A 75 -0.72 4.48 -6.53
CA ILE A 75 -1.15 5.81 -6.10
C ILE A 75 0.02 6.78 -6.01
N LYS A 76 1.15 6.35 -5.42
CA LYS A 76 2.35 7.18 -5.27
C LYS A 76 2.94 7.53 -6.64
N ILE A 77 2.95 6.58 -7.57
CA ILE A 77 3.40 6.81 -8.95
C ILE A 77 2.53 7.87 -9.63
N PHE A 78 1.21 7.79 -9.47
CA PHE A 78 0.30 8.79 -10.06
C PHE A 78 0.53 10.18 -9.47
N VAL A 79 0.63 10.30 -8.15
CA VAL A 79 0.88 11.58 -7.46
C VAL A 79 2.25 12.15 -7.85
N LEU A 80 3.29 11.32 -7.91
CA LEU A 80 4.62 11.77 -8.31
C LEU A 80 4.65 12.30 -9.75
N ARG A 81 3.95 11.64 -10.68
CA ARG A 81 3.89 12.08 -12.08
C ARG A 81 3.22 13.44 -12.24
N ASN A 82 2.15 13.71 -11.48
CA ASN A 82 1.55 15.04 -11.48
C ASN A 82 2.47 16.10 -10.86
N LYS A 83 3.13 15.78 -9.73
CA LYS A 83 4.07 16.70 -9.08
C LYS A 83 5.26 17.04 -9.98
N THR A 84 5.81 16.07 -10.72
CA THR A 84 6.90 16.34 -11.66
C THR A 84 6.47 17.27 -12.79
N ALA A 85 5.26 17.08 -13.34
CA ALA A 85 4.74 17.95 -14.39
C ALA A 85 4.47 19.38 -13.90
N GLU A 86 3.97 19.53 -12.66
CA GLU A 86 3.78 20.82 -12.01
C GLU A 86 5.12 21.53 -11.77
N LEU A 87 6.09 20.82 -11.20
CA LEU A 87 7.45 21.33 -10.97
C LEU A 87 8.15 21.76 -12.26
N GLU A 88 8.01 20.99 -13.35
CA GLU A 88 8.57 21.35 -14.65
C GLU A 88 7.95 22.65 -15.18
N ASN A 89 6.62 22.80 -15.07
CA ASN A 89 5.93 24.02 -15.49
C ASN A 89 6.36 25.23 -14.64
N ASP A 90 6.52 25.05 -13.33
CA ASP A 90 7.00 26.10 -12.44
C ASP A 90 8.44 26.51 -12.78
N ILE A 91 9.32 25.56 -13.11
CA ILE A 91 10.68 25.87 -13.58
C ILE A 91 10.62 26.71 -14.85
N THR A 92 9.80 26.33 -15.83
CA THR A 92 9.66 27.08 -17.09
C THR A 92 9.16 28.50 -16.83
N ARG A 93 8.12 28.67 -15.99
CA ARG A 93 7.60 29.99 -15.63
C ARG A 93 8.65 30.86 -14.92
N LEU A 94 9.37 30.29 -13.96
CA LEU A 94 10.42 31.01 -13.25
C LEU A 94 11.58 31.42 -14.16
N GLN A 95 11.91 30.60 -15.17
CA GLN A 95 12.90 30.94 -16.19
C GLN A 95 12.42 32.11 -17.07
N GLU A 96 11.17 32.08 -17.52
CA GLU A 96 10.58 33.19 -18.28
C GLU A 96 10.55 34.50 -17.48
N ASP A 97 10.19 34.41 -16.19
CA ASP A 97 10.18 35.55 -15.27
C ASP A 97 11.59 36.11 -15.05
N LEU A 98 12.59 35.24 -14.89
CA LEU A 98 14.00 35.64 -14.78
C LEU A 98 14.45 36.39 -16.02
N GLU A 99 14.21 35.85 -17.21
CA GLU A 99 14.57 36.53 -18.46
C GLU A 99 13.86 37.88 -18.60
N PHE A 100 12.58 37.94 -18.24
CA PHE A 100 11.82 39.19 -18.26
C PHE A 100 12.44 40.22 -17.31
N LEU A 101 12.76 39.82 -16.08
CA LEU A 101 13.29 40.70 -15.06
C LEU A 101 14.71 41.16 -15.41
N GLU A 102 15.56 40.28 -15.95
CA GLU A 102 16.88 40.64 -16.44
C GLU A 102 16.81 41.66 -17.57
N ARG A 103 15.90 41.46 -18.55
CA ARG A 103 15.66 42.44 -19.61
C ARG A 103 15.19 43.78 -19.06
N GLU A 104 14.35 43.78 -18.03
CA GLU A 104 13.87 45.00 -17.39
C GLU A 104 15.00 45.73 -16.64
N ILE A 105 15.85 44.99 -15.91
CA ILE A 105 17.05 45.53 -15.26
C ILE A 105 18.01 46.14 -16.29
N GLU A 106 18.26 45.44 -17.40
CA GLU A 106 19.09 45.92 -18.51
C GLU A 106 18.57 47.26 -19.06
N ARG A 107 17.25 47.37 -19.27
CA ARG A 107 16.59 48.61 -19.70
C ARG A 107 16.72 49.74 -18.68
N MET A 108 16.54 49.44 -17.40
CA MET A 108 16.70 50.42 -16.31
C MET A 108 18.13 50.91 -16.20
N ARG A 109 19.11 50.00 -16.33
CA ARG A 109 20.53 50.31 -16.20
C ARG A 109 21.06 51.09 -17.40
N ASN A 110 20.62 50.77 -18.60
CA ASN A 110 21.05 51.45 -19.82
C ASN A 110 20.30 52.77 -20.07
N ASN A 111 19.22 53.07 -19.33
CA ASN A 111 18.47 54.32 -19.43
C ASN A 111 18.20 54.96 -18.05
N PRO A 112 19.06 55.88 -17.59
CA PRO A 112 18.88 56.58 -16.31
C PRO A 112 17.54 57.33 -16.18
N PHE A 113 16.98 57.81 -17.30
CA PHE A 113 15.69 58.50 -17.31
C PHE A 113 14.52 57.54 -17.03
N TYR A 114 14.60 56.30 -17.53
CA TYR A 114 13.60 55.27 -17.28
C TYR A 114 13.58 54.85 -15.80
N PHE A 115 14.76 54.70 -15.18
CA PHE A 115 14.88 54.40 -13.74
C PHE A 115 14.30 55.53 -12.88
N GLU A 116 14.62 56.79 -13.17
CA GLU A 116 14.06 57.94 -12.44
C GLU A 116 12.53 58.04 -12.62
N LYS A 117 12.02 57.78 -13.83
CA LYS A 117 10.58 57.76 -14.09
C LYS A 117 9.86 56.70 -13.26
N ILE A 118 10.35 55.45 -13.25
CA ILE A 118 9.80 54.37 -12.41
C ILE A 118 9.88 54.72 -10.93
N GLY A 119 11.00 55.29 -10.47
CA GLY A 119 11.18 55.73 -9.09
C GLY A 119 10.14 56.76 -8.66
N ARG A 120 9.87 57.76 -9.50
CA ARG A 120 8.87 58.81 -9.23
C ARG A 120 7.43 58.30 -9.36
N GLU A 121 7.11 57.53 -10.40
CA GLU A 121 5.73 57.10 -10.71
C GLU A 121 5.25 55.93 -9.87
N ARG A 122 6.07 54.87 -9.69
CA ARG A 122 5.66 53.67 -8.93
C ARG A 122 5.93 53.78 -7.44
N TYR A 123 7.05 54.41 -7.08
CA TYR A 123 7.54 54.40 -5.69
C TYR A 123 7.48 55.77 -5.01
N GLY A 124 7.13 56.83 -5.74
CA GLY A 124 7.08 58.20 -5.19
C GLY A 124 8.42 58.71 -4.67
N LEU A 125 9.53 58.15 -5.17
CA LEU A 125 10.88 58.51 -4.74
C LEU A 125 11.23 59.93 -5.17
N LEU A 126 11.86 60.67 -4.27
CA LEU A 126 12.29 62.06 -4.43
C LEU A 126 13.80 62.12 -4.28
N LYS A 127 14.48 62.88 -5.14
CA LYS A 127 15.92 63.12 -5.00
C LYS A 127 16.18 64.04 -3.80
N PRO A 128 17.36 63.94 -3.15
CA PRO A 128 17.75 64.88 -2.12
C PRO A 128 17.67 66.32 -2.66
N GLY A 129 16.78 67.14 -2.09
CA GLY A 129 16.52 68.51 -2.53
C GLY A 129 15.18 68.75 -3.23
N ASP A 130 14.41 67.71 -3.55
CA ASP A 130 13.06 67.86 -4.13
C ASP A 130 12.05 68.39 -3.07
N LYS A 131 11.20 69.35 -3.46
CA LYS A 131 10.16 69.94 -2.58
C LYS A 131 8.80 69.30 -2.85
N VAL A 132 8.16 68.77 -1.80
CA VAL A 132 6.81 68.21 -1.87
C VAL A 132 5.77 69.31 -1.64
N TYR A 133 4.95 69.60 -2.66
CA TYR A 133 3.80 70.49 -2.52
C TYR A 133 2.55 69.65 -2.24
N LYS A 134 2.00 69.77 -1.03
CA LYS A 134 0.73 69.17 -0.68
C LYS A 134 -0.37 70.20 -0.94
N ILE A 135 -1.24 69.93 -1.93
CA ILE A 135 -2.37 70.81 -2.23
C ILE A 135 -3.40 70.62 -1.12
N VAL A 136 -3.47 71.58 -0.20
CA VAL A 136 -4.47 71.58 0.88
C VAL A 136 -5.68 72.39 0.39
N PRO A 137 -6.89 71.82 0.37
CA PRO A 137 -8.08 72.56 -0.01
C PRO A 137 -8.36 73.67 1.02
N LYS A 138 -8.87 74.80 0.52
CA LYS A 138 -8.96 76.10 1.21
C LYS A 138 -9.81 76.05 2.49
N ASP A 139 -10.77 75.14 2.54
CA ASP A 139 -11.67 74.88 3.67
C ASP A 139 -10.95 74.35 4.92
N ARG A 140 -9.87 73.57 4.74
CA ARG A 140 -9.09 73.01 5.85
C ARG A 140 -8.09 73.98 6.47
N GLN A 141 -7.64 74.98 5.71
CA GLN A 141 -6.69 75.99 6.21
C GLN A 141 -7.37 77.02 7.14
N ALA A 142 -8.64 77.34 6.89
CA ALA A 142 -9.40 78.29 7.71
C ALA A 142 -9.61 77.79 9.15
N ARG A 143 -9.83 76.48 9.34
CA ARG A 143 -10.06 75.88 10.67
C ARG A 143 -8.79 75.74 11.52
N ALA A 144 -7.62 75.67 10.90
CA ALA A 144 -6.35 75.49 11.61
C ALA A 144 -5.69 76.81 12.06
N LEU A 145 -6.27 77.95 11.66
CA LEU A 145 -5.85 79.30 12.09
C LEU A 145 -6.82 79.90 13.14
N GLU A 146 -7.91 79.20 13.44
CA GLU A 146 -8.93 79.56 14.44
C GLU A 146 -8.75 78.80 15.77
N GLU A 147 -7.81 77.84 15.85
CA GLU A 147 -7.33 77.17 17.08
C GLU A 147 -5.98 77.76 17.53
#